data_AF-A0A835QHQ0-F1
#
_entry.id   AF-A0A835QHQ0-F1
#
_cell.length_a   1.000
_cell.length_b   1.000
_cell.length_c   1.000
_cell.angle_alpha   90.00
_cell.angle_beta   90.00
_cell.angle_gamma   90.00
#
_symmetry.space_group_name_H-M   'P 1'
#
loop_
_entity.id
_entity.type
_entity.pdbx_description
1 polymer ?
#
loop_
_entity_poly.entity_id
_entity_poly.type
_entity_poly.pdbx_seq_one_letter_code
_entity_poly.pdbx_strand_id
1 'polypeptide(L)'
;MLDINLFRDDRGNDPEQVRESQRRRGASVELVDEVIHLDKEWRQRQFELDALRKDFNRINKEIAQLKIAKQDATEKIKSTEDNKRLTGEKTEEVQQAKAALESKLMSIGNLVHDSVPVSMDELSK
;
A
#
# COMPACT_ATOMS: atom_id res chain seq x y z
N MET A 1 11.49 4.99 11.56
CA MET A 1 10.27 4.40 10.96
C MET A 1 10.62 2.96 10.65
N LEU A 2 9.84 2.01 11.17
CA LEU A 2 10.04 0.60 10.88
C LEU A 2 9.92 0.36 9.38
N ASP A 3 10.67 -0.60 8.82
CA ASP A 3 10.43 -0.99 7.44
C ASP A 3 9.11 -1.76 7.35
N ILE A 4 8.21 -1.30 6.48
CA ILE A 4 6.93 -1.97 6.22
C ILE A 4 7.10 -3.39 5.67
N ASN A 5 8.25 -3.68 5.06
CA ASN A 5 8.56 -5.04 4.60
C ASN A 5 8.53 -6.04 5.76
N LEU A 6 8.86 -5.64 6.98
CA LEU A 6 8.82 -6.50 8.17
C LEU A 6 7.42 -7.02 8.51
N PHE A 7 6.38 -6.33 8.04
CA PHE A 7 4.98 -6.69 8.25
C PHE A 7 4.47 -7.68 7.18
N ARG A 8 5.23 -7.90 6.11
CA ARG A 8 4.83 -8.71 4.96
C ARG A 8 5.36 -10.15 5.08
N ASP A 9 4.52 -11.04 5.56
CA ASP A 9 4.77 -12.48 5.59
C ASP A 9 5.00 -13.06 4.17
N ASP A 10 4.28 -12.53 3.19
CA ASP A 10 4.33 -12.94 1.79
C ASP A 10 5.69 -12.73 1.10
N ARG A 11 6.58 -11.92 1.71
CA ARG A 11 7.94 -11.65 1.20
C ARG A 11 9.05 -12.32 2.02
N GLY A 12 8.71 -13.28 2.88
CA GLY A 12 9.68 -14.00 3.71
C GLY A 12 10.15 -13.23 4.94
N ASN A 13 9.41 -12.19 5.36
CA ASN A 13 9.64 -11.51 6.63
C ASN A 13 8.75 -12.10 7.72
N ASP A 14 9.06 -11.75 8.96
CA ASP A 14 8.37 -12.29 10.13
C ASP A 14 7.65 -11.19 10.92
N PRO A 15 6.35 -10.95 10.65
CA PRO A 15 5.56 -9.98 11.41
C PRO A 15 5.42 -10.35 12.89
N GLU A 16 5.66 -11.61 13.30
CA GLU A 16 5.64 -11.98 14.72
C GLU A 16 6.72 -11.26 15.51
N GLN A 17 7.88 -10.96 14.91
CA GLN A 17 8.93 -10.19 15.60
C GLN A 17 8.47 -8.78 15.94
N VAL A 18 7.68 -8.16 15.06
CA VAL A 18 7.09 -6.84 15.31
C VAL A 18 6.02 -6.94 16.40
N ARG A 19 5.16 -7.97 16.36
CA ARG A 19 4.14 -8.22 17.38
C ARG A 19 4.78 -8.44 18.76
N GLU A 20 5.85 -9.21 18.81
CA GLU A 20 6.58 -9.48 20.05
C GLU A 20 7.30 -8.23 20.58
N SER A 21 7.92 -7.45 19.70
CA SER A 21 8.48 -6.15 20.07
C SER A 21 7.42 -5.20 20.66
N GLN A 22 6.20 -5.19 20.09
CA GLN A 22 5.09 -4.39 20.63
C GLN A 22 4.62 -4.90 21.99
N ARG A 23 4.50 -6.23 22.18
CA ARG A 23 4.20 -6.85 23.49
C ARG A 23 5.23 -6.48 24.55
N ARG A 24 6.53 -6.57 24.23
CA ARG A 24 7.62 -6.18 25.14
C ARG A 24 7.58 -4.70 25.55
N ARG A 25 7.03 -3.83 24.69
CA ARG A 25 6.82 -2.39 24.94
C ARG A 25 5.51 -2.08 25.68
N GLY A 26 4.65 -3.07 25.91
CA GLY A 26 3.29 -2.84 26.43
C GLY A 26 2.36 -2.12 25.43
N ALA A 27 2.71 -2.13 24.14
CA ALA A 27 1.91 -1.52 23.08
C ALA A 27 0.90 -2.52 22.49
N SER A 28 -0.18 -2.00 21.88
CA SER A 28 -1.18 -2.85 21.24
C SER A 28 -0.61 -3.56 20.00
N VAL A 29 -0.75 -4.88 19.99
CA VAL A 29 -0.44 -5.74 18.84
C VAL A 29 -1.45 -5.56 17.71
N GLU A 30 -2.65 -5.07 18.00
CA GLU A 30 -3.69 -4.81 17.00
C GLU A 30 -3.25 -3.76 15.98
N LEU A 31 -2.37 -2.82 16.38
CA LEU A 31 -1.76 -1.86 15.46
C LEU A 31 -0.96 -2.53 14.35
N VAL A 32 -0.32 -3.67 14.66
CA VAL A 32 0.45 -4.45 13.67
C VAL A 32 -0.51 -5.05 12.65
N ASP A 33 -1.63 -5.61 13.11
CA ASP A 33 -2.65 -6.20 12.25
C ASP A 33 -3.36 -5.14 11.38
N GLU A 34 -3.64 -3.96 11.94
CA GLU A 34 -4.15 -2.81 11.18
C GLU A 34 -3.18 -2.39 10.06
N VAL A 35 -1.87 -2.30 10.35
CA VAL A 35 -0.85 -1.96 9.34
C VAL A 35 -0.78 -3.02 8.24
N ILE A 36 -0.85 -4.31 8.60
CA ILE A 36 -0.89 -5.41 7.62
C ILE A 36 -2.13 -5.29 6.73
N HIS A 37 -3.29 -4.96 7.30
CA HIS A 37 -4.53 -4.78 6.56
C HIS A 37 -4.44 -3.59 5.59
N LEU A 38 -4.00 -2.43 6.08
CA LEU A 38 -3.81 -1.22 5.26
C LEU A 38 -2.78 -1.42 4.15
N ASP A 39 -1.70 -2.17 4.41
CA ASP A 39 -0.71 -2.53 3.37
C ASP A 39 -1.35 -3.37 2.27
N LYS A 40 -2.19 -4.34 2.63
CA LYS A 40 -2.93 -5.16 1.65
C LYS A 40 -3.89 -4.32 0.82
N GLU A 41 -4.64 -3.43 1.45
CA GLU A 41 -5.53 -2.51 0.73
C GLU A 41 -4.77 -1.57 -0.20
N TRP A 42 -3.66 -0.99 0.27
CA TRP A 42 -2.83 -0.12 -0.55
C TRP A 42 -2.26 -0.87 -1.76
N ARG A 43 -1.75 -2.09 -1.57
CA ARG A 43 -1.26 -2.95 -2.67
C ARG A 43 -2.37 -3.31 -3.66
N GLN A 44 -3.56 -3.63 -3.17
CA GLN A 44 -4.71 -3.94 -4.01
C GLN A 44 -5.10 -2.73 -4.88
N ARG A 45 -5.20 -1.54 -4.28
CA ARG A 45 -5.49 -0.30 -5.01
C ARG A 45 -4.39 0.07 -6.00
N GLN A 46 -3.13 -0.15 -5.63
CA GLN A 46 -1.98 0.04 -6.52
C GLN A 46 -2.06 -0.89 -7.73
N PHE A 47 -2.44 -2.15 -7.52
CA PHE A 47 -2.65 -3.11 -8.61
C PHE A 47 -3.79 -2.68 -9.54
N GLU A 48 -4.92 -2.20 -9.00
CA GLU A 48 -6.02 -1.65 -9.78
C GLU A 48 -5.59 -0.44 -10.61
N LEU A 49 -4.80 0.47 -10.02
CA LEU A 49 -4.24 1.62 -10.71
C LEU A 49 -3.32 1.21 -11.87
N ASP A 50 -2.47 0.21 -11.66
CA ASP A 50 -1.57 -0.28 -12.70
C ASP A 50 -2.33 -1.05 -13.80
N ALA A 51 -3.42 -1.74 -13.45
CA ALA A 51 -4.34 -2.33 -14.42
C ALA A 51 -5.00 -1.26 -15.31
N LEU A 52 -5.51 -0.17 -14.72
CA LEU A 52 -6.08 0.95 -15.47
C LEU A 52 -5.07 1.56 -16.43
N ARG A 53 -3.83 1.80 -15.98
CA ARG A 53 -2.72 2.31 -16.82
C ARG A 53 -2.39 1.36 -17.97
N LYS A 54 -2.40 0.05 -17.71
CA LYS A 54 -2.18 -0.97 -18.75
C LYS A 54 -3.28 -0.94 -19.79
N ASP A 55 -4.54 -0.81 -19.36
CA ASP A 55 -5.68 -0.68 -20.27
C ASP A 55 -5.63 0.62 -21.08
N PHE A 56 -5.27 1.75 -20.45
CA PHE A 56 -5.05 3.02 -21.16
C PHE A 56 -4.03 2.88 -22.29
N ASN A 57 -2.89 2.25 -22.00
CA ASN A 57 -1.85 2.02 -23.00
C ASN A 57 -2.30 1.06 -24.11
N ARG A 58 -3.11 0.05 -23.76
CA ARG A 58 -3.70 -0.87 -24.74
C ARG A 58 -4.68 -0.15 -25.67
N ILE A 59 -5.63 0.61 -25.11
CA ILE A 59 -6.61 1.38 -25.88
C ILE A 59 -5.91 2.41 -26.78
N ASN A 60 -4.87 3.09 -26.29
CA ASN A 60 -4.09 4.02 -27.11
C ASN A 60 -3.41 3.36 -28.31
N LYS A 61 -2.87 2.14 -28.14
CA LYS A 61 -2.32 1.37 -29.27
C LYS A 61 -3.40 1.01 -30.28
N GLU A 62 -4.58 0.58 -29.81
CA GLU A 62 -5.73 0.29 -30.67
C GLU A 62 -6.19 1.54 -31.44
N ILE A 63 -6.24 2.72 -30.80
CA ILE A 63 -6.55 4.00 -31.45
C ILE A 63 -5.54 4.33 -32.54
N ALA A 64 -4.24 4.16 -32.25
CA ALA A 64 -3.19 4.42 -33.24
C ALA A 64 -3.35 3.50 -34.47
N GLN A 65 -3.67 2.22 -34.27
CA GLN A 65 -3.94 1.28 -35.35
C GLN A 65 -5.18 1.66 -36.17
N LEU A 66 -6.29 2.03 -35.51
CA LEU A 66 -7.51 2.46 -36.20
C LEU A 66 -7.29 3.73 -37.02
N LYS A 67 -6.53 4.70 -36.49
CA LYS A 67 -6.16 5.93 -37.21
C LYS A 67 -5.33 5.65 -38.46
N ILE A 68 -4.38 4.70 -38.38
CA ILE A 68 -3.60 4.25 -39.55
C ILE A 68 -4.52 3.57 -40.58
N ALA A 69 -5.47 2.76 -40.11
CA ALA A 69 -6.46 2.09 -40.96
C ALA A 69 -7.57 3.02 -41.48
N LYS A 70 -7.56 4.32 -41.13
CA LYS A 70 -8.61 5.31 -41.43
C LYS A 70 -10.02 4.88 -40.97
N GLN A 71 -10.09 4.10 -39.89
CA GLN A 71 -11.33 3.67 -39.26
C GLN A 71 -11.72 4.64 -38.13
N ASP A 72 -13.00 4.62 -37.75
CA ASP A 72 -13.51 5.44 -36.66
C ASP A 72 -12.95 4.95 -35.31
N ALA A 73 -12.34 5.88 -34.56
CA ALA A 73 -11.76 5.63 -33.24
C ALA A 73 -12.47 6.43 -32.12
N THR A 74 -13.57 7.10 -32.42
CA THR A 74 -14.26 8.05 -31.51
C THR A 74 -14.70 7.37 -30.21
N GLU A 75 -15.21 6.14 -30.30
CA GLU A 75 -15.65 5.36 -29.13
C GLU A 75 -14.46 4.99 -28.22
N LYS A 76 -13.33 4.58 -28.82
CA LYS A 76 -12.11 4.28 -28.06
C LYS A 76 -11.49 5.54 -27.44
N ILE A 77 -11.54 6.67 -28.15
CA ILE A 77 -11.06 7.96 -27.61
C ILE A 77 -11.86 8.34 -26.34
N LYS A 78 -13.19 8.21 -26.35
CA LYS A 78 -14.01 8.41 -25.15
C LYS A 78 -13.62 7.46 -24.02
N SER A 79 -13.46 6.16 -24.33
CA SER A 79 -13.02 5.17 -23.32
C SER A 79 -11.65 5.52 -22.72
N THR A 80 -10.78 6.18 -23.48
CA THR A 80 -9.47 6.64 -23.02
C THR A 80 -9.58 7.82 -22.05
N GLU A 81 -10.51 8.74 -22.30
CA GLU A 81 -10.80 9.87 -21.39
C GLU A 81 -11.41 9.39 -20.07
N ASP A 82 -12.36 8.45 -20.12
CA ASP A 82 -12.94 7.84 -18.92
C ASP A 82 -11.89 7.09 -18.10
N ASN A 83 -11.03 6.30 -18.75
CA ASN A 83 -9.94 5.61 -18.07
C ASN A 83 -8.96 6.61 -17.43
N LYS A 84 -8.65 7.73 -18.10
CA LYS A 84 -7.78 8.78 -17.55
C LYS A 84 -8.39 9.41 -16.29
N ARG A 85 -9.70 9.67 -16.28
CA ARG A 85 -10.42 10.17 -15.10
C ARG A 85 -10.37 9.17 -13.95
N LEU A 86 -10.73 7.91 -14.21
CA LEU A 86 -10.66 6.83 -13.21
C LEU A 86 -9.26 6.64 -12.66
N THR A 87 -8.23 6.72 -13.51
CA THR A 87 -6.82 6.65 -13.09
C THR A 87 -6.46 7.79 -12.14
N GLY A 88 -6.98 9.00 -12.38
CA GLY A 88 -6.80 10.15 -11.49
C GLY A 88 -7.42 9.91 -10.12
N GLU A 89 -8.70 9.55 -10.08
CA GLU A 89 -9.44 9.24 -8.85
C GLU A 89 -8.76 8.11 -8.05
N LYS A 90 -8.35 7.03 -8.74
CA LYS A 90 -7.67 5.90 -8.11
C LYS A 90 -6.28 6.27 -7.59
N THR A 91 -5.59 7.21 -8.24
CA THR A 91 -4.30 7.70 -7.75
C THR A 91 -4.46 8.41 -6.42
N GLU A 92 -5.50 9.21 -6.27
CA GLU A 92 -5.81 9.88 -5.00
C GLU A 92 -6.17 8.87 -3.90
N GLU A 93 -6.99 7.85 -4.22
CA GLU A 93 -7.29 6.76 -3.28
C GLU A 93 -6.03 6.02 -2.81
N VAL A 94 -5.12 5.71 -3.73
CA VAL A 94 -3.85 5.06 -3.42
C VAL A 94 -2.99 5.95 -2.52
N GLN A 95 -2.93 7.25 -2.79
CA GLN A 95 -2.20 8.20 -1.95
C GLN A 95 -2.80 8.31 -0.55
N GLN A 96 -4.13 8.35 -0.42
CA GLN A 96 -4.81 8.37 0.86
C GLN A 96 -4.56 7.08 1.65
N ALA A 97 -4.67 5.91 1.00
CA ALA A 97 -4.36 4.63 1.63
C ALA A 97 -2.90 4.57 2.11
N LYS A 98 -1.96 5.07 1.30
CA LYS A 98 -0.54 5.16 1.68
C LYS A 98 -0.32 6.10 2.87
N ALA A 99 -0.98 7.26 2.89
CA ALA A 99 -0.87 8.21 3.99
C ALA A 99 -1.44 7.65 5.30
N ALA A 100 -2.58 6.95 5.24
CA ALA A 100 -3.16 6.26 6.39
C ALA A 100 -2.21 5.17 6.92
N LEU A 101 -1.62 4.39 6.02
CA LEU A 101 -0.63 3.38 6.34
C LEU A 101 0.62 3.98 6.99
N GLU A 102 1.20 5.03 6.41
CA GLU A 102 2.37 5.73 6.96
C GLU A 102 2.08 6.34 8.33
N SER A 103 0.90 6.92 8.52
CA SER A 103 0.48 7.47 9.82
C SER A 103 0.43 6.39 10.91
N LYS A 104 -0.12 5.21 10.60
CA LYS A 104 -0.14 4.07 11.51
C LYS A 104 1.26 3.49 11.73
N LEU A 105 2.07 3.39 10.68
CA LEU A 105 3.46 2.95 10.77
C LEU A 105 4.31 3.89 11.64
N MET A 106 4.06 5.21 11.59
CA MET A 106 4.70 6.19 12.48
C MET A 106 4.31 6.01 13.95
N SER A 107 3.11 5.51 14.23
CA SER A 107 2.69 5.19 15.60
C SER A 107 3.39 3.95 16.18
N ILE A 108 3.91 3.06 15.31
CA ILE A 108 4.68 1.89 15.72
C ILE A 108 6.14 2.31 15.93
N GLY A 109 6.62 2.16 17.16
CA GLY A 109 8.01 2.42 17.53
C GLY A 109 8.98 1.44 16.84
N ASN A 110 10.28 1.78 16.80
CA ASN A 110 11.31 0.89 16.23
C ASN A 110 11.34 -0.48 16.95
N LEU A 111 11.93 -1.53 16.36
CA LEU A 111 12.06 -2.83 17.01
C LEU A 111 12.86 -2.71 18.32
N VAL A 112 12.42 -3.42 19.38
CA VAL A 112 13.23 -3.56 20.61
C VAL A 112 14.39 -4.50 20.31
N HIS A 113 15.62 -4.05 20.54
CA HIS A 113 16.81 -4.89 20.40
C HIS A 113 16.91 -5.87 21.58
N ASP A 114 17.38 -7.10 21.35
CA ASP A 114 17.47 -8.16 22.39
C ASP A 114 18.38 -7.82 23.59
N SER A 115 19.18 -6.76 23.46
CA SER A 115 20.01 -6.24 24.56
C SER A 115 19.24 -5.36 25.55
N VAL A 116 17.98 -5.02 25.26
CA VAL A 116 17.14 -4.20 26.14
C VAL A 116 16.46 -5.13 27.14
N PRO A 117 16.82 -5.09 28.44
CA PRO A 117 16.13 -5.88 29.45
C PRO A 117 14.65 -5.48 29.49
N VAL A 118 13.76 -6.46 29.35
CA VAL A 118 12.31 -6.28 29.48
C VAL A 118 11.99 -6.13 30.97
N SER A 119 12.14 -4.92 31.50
CA SER A 119 11.70 -4.60 32.86
C SER A 119 10.33 -3.94 32.79
N MET A 120 9.28 -4.66 33.23
CA MET A 120 7.97 -4.08 33.55
C MET A 120 7.97 -3.38 34.93
N ASP A 121 9.10 -3.41 35.65
CA ASP A 121 9.29 -2.70 36.91
C ASP A 121 9.90 -1.33 36.63
N GLU A 122 9.07 -0.30 36.54
CA GLU A 122 9.42 0.96 37.20
C GLU A 122 9.32 0.71 38.70
N LEU A 123 10.41 0.19 39.28
CA LEU A 123 10.67 0.30 40.71
C LEU A 123 10.70 1.78 41.06
N SER A 124 9.52 2.31 41.43
CA SER A 124 9.29 3.24 42.52
C SER A 124 10.52 4.05 42.94
N LYS A 125 10.62 5.31 42.51
CA LYS A 125 11.12 6.38 43.39
C LYS A 125 10.72 7.77 42.94
#